data_AF-A0A2T1CDS9-F1
#
_entry.id   AF-A0A2T1CDS9-F1
#
_cell.length_a   1.000
_cell.length_b   1.000
_cell.length_c   1.000
_cell.angle_alpha   90.00
_cell.angle_beta   90.00
_cell.angle_gamma   90.00
#
_symmetry.space_group_name_H-M   'P 1'
#
loop_
_entity.id
_entity.type
_entity.pdbx_description
1 polymer ?
#
loop_
_entity_poly.entity_id
_entity_poly.type
_entity_poly.pdbx_seq_one_letter_code
_entity_poly.pdbx_strand_id
1 'polypeptide(L)'
;MRLLVITKVCVAIVKLIQRYCYLLLFGLVFPLATVDAVAASETTIKAGEQKRFTASDLVAQNNLTRVTGVEVIQTESGLELVLETVAGSERLVPLIVPEGNNLVIDIFDATLAFSIRNGVTELNPAPGINRVTVNQGEDNSIQVRIAGENQTPNAEVVSGRDDLVLTFRLGSPTL
;
A
#
# COMPACT_ATOMS: atom_id res chain seq x y z
N MET A 1 20.94 -27.65 -5.71
CA MET A 1 21.47 -27.08 -4.44
C MET A 1 22.78 -26.30 -4.63
N ARG A 2 22.95 -25.52 -5.73
CA ARG A 2 24.16 -24.72 -6.02
C ARG A 2 23.89 -23.23 -6.25
N LEU A 3 22.62 -22.81 -6.39
CA LEU A 3 22.25 -21.41 -6.65
C LEU A 3 22.16 -20.56 -5.37
N LEU A 4 21.79 -21.17 -4.23
CA LEU A 4 21.58 -20.46 -2.95
C LEU A 4 22.89 -19.96 -2.29
N VAL A 5 24.04 -20.57 -2.63
CA VAL A 5 25.35 -20.19 -2.07
C VAL A 5 25.87 -18.89 -2.70
N ILE A 6 25.61 -18.69 -3.99
CA ILE A 6 26.11 -17.53 -4.75
C ILE A 6 25.41 -16.24 -4.28
N THR A 7 24.10 -16.28 -4.01
CA THR A 7 23.35 -15.12 -3.51
C THR A 7 23.80 -14.69 -2.11
N LYS A 8 24.11 -15.65 -1.22
CA LYS A 8 24.61 -15.35 0.13
C LYS A 8 26.02 -14.75 0.12
N VAL A 9 26.91 -15.24 -0.76
CA VAL A 9 28.25 -14.69 -0.94
C VAL A 9 28.19 -13.28 -1.51
N CYS A 10 27.30 -13.02 -2.47
CA CYS A 10 27.15 -11.69 -3.08
C CYS A 10 26.69 -10.62 -2.07
N VAL A 11 25.70 -10.95 -1.22
CA VAL A 11 25.19 -10.03 -0.18
C VAL A 11 26.23 -9.76 0.93
N ALA A 12 27.06 -10.75 1.27
CA ALA A 12 28.11 -10.59 2.27
C ALA A 12 29.24 -9.66 1.78
N ILE A 13 29.61 -9.74 0.51
CA ILE A 13 30.66 -8.90 -0.10
C ILE A 13 30.20 -7.43 -0.17
N VAL A 14 28.94 -7.17 -0.54
CA VAL A 14 28.38 -5.80 -0.58
C VAL A 14 28.36 -5.16 0.82
N LYS A 15 27.99 -5.91 1.87
CA LYS A 15 28.03 -5.42 3.26
C LYS A 15 29.45 -5.15 3.75
N LEU A 16 30.44 -5.90 3.29
CA LEU A 16 31.85 -5.73 3.68
C LEU A 16 32.45 -4.46 3.05
N ILE A 17 32.11 -4.16 1.79
CA ILE A 17 32.53 -2.93 1.09
C ILE A 17 31.88 -1.69 1.72
N GLN A 18 30.59 -1.77 2.07
CA GLN A 18 29.86 -0.65 2.67
C GLN A 18 30.36 -0.28 4.09
N ARG A 19 30.81 -1.27 4.87
CA ARG A 19 31.40 -1.05 6.20
C ARG A 19 32.83 -0.49 6.13
N TYR A 20 33.57 -0.81 5.06
CA TYR A 20 34.93 -0.29 4.83
C TYR A 20 34.92 1.15 4.28
N CYS A 21 33.92 1.52 3.48
CA CYS A 21 33.72 2.87 2.98
C CYS A 21 33.45 3.89 4.11
N TYR A 22 32.72 3.48 5.16
CA TYR A 22 32.43 4.32 6.32
C TYR A 22 33.64 4.49 7.26
N LEU A 23 34.54 3.50 7.29
CA LEU A 23 35.73 3.49 8.15
C LEU A 23 36.91 4.28 7.56
N LEU A 24 36.90 4.53 6.24
CA LEU A 24 37.91 5.33 5.53
C LEU A 24 37.63 6.85 5.55
N LEU A 25 36.43 7.29 5.96
CA LEU A 25 36.05 8.72 6.00
C LEU A 25 36.28 9.41 7.35
N PHE A 26 36.55 8.67 8.43
CA PHE A 26 36.79 9.22 9.78
C PHE A 26 38.25 9.08 10.25
N GLY A 27 39.18 8.79 9.32
CA GLY A 27 40.61 8.73 9.60
C GLY A 27 41.30 10.07 9.31
N LEU A 28 41.65 10.79 10.38
CA LEU A 28 42.72 11.81 10.45
C LEU A 28 42.52 13.15 9.74
N VAL A 29 41.99 14.14 10.48
CA VAL A 29 42.56 15.49 10.54
C VAL A 29 42.54 15.99 12.00
N PHE A 30 43.68 15.85 12.67
CA PHE A 30 44.11 16.70 13.80
C PHE A 30 44.55 18.06 13.21
N PRO A 31 44.38 19.22 13.89
CA PRO A 31 45.36 19.55 14.91
C PRO A 31 44.85 20.27 16.16
N LEU A 32 45.66 20.08 17.19
CA LEU A 32 45.84 20.87 18.40
C LEU A 32 46.03 22.35 18.02
N ALA A 33 45.05 23.19 18.35
CA ALA A 33 45.19 24.64 18.31
C ALA A 33 44.85 25.20 19.70
N THR A 34 45.71 26.12 20.12
CA THR A 34 45.79 26.76 21.42
C THR A 34 44.49 27.46 21.81
N VAL A 35 44.08 27.28 23.07
CA VAL A 35 42.96 27.99 23.69
C VAL A 35 43.42 29.41 23.99
N ASP A 36 43.04 30.36 23.16
CA ASP A 36 42.96 31.76 23.58
C ASP A 36 41.51 32.08 23.91
N ALA A 37 41.31 32.54 25.15
CA ALA A 37 40.02 32.83 25.75
C ALA A 37 39.26 33.91 24.96
N VAL A 38 38.18 33.51 24.29
CA VAL A 38 37.15 34.44 23.84
C VAL A 38 36.07 34.51 24.91
N ALA A 39 35.93 35.72 25.43
CA ALA A 39 35.02 36.12 26.49
C ALA A 39 33.60 35.56 26.30
N ALA A 40 33.02 35.16 27.43
CA ALA A 40 31.65 34.74 27.57
C ALA A 40 30.69 35.77 26.94
N SER A 41 30.05 35.39 25.84
CA SER A 41 28.69 35.80 25.57
C SER A 41 27.80 34.60 25.86
N GLU A 42 27.16 34.58 27.03
CA GLU A 42 26.07 33.67 27.33
C GLU A 42 24.89 34.02 26.42
N THR A 43 24.88 33.49 25.20
CA THR A 43 23.62 33.33 24.49
C THR A 43 22.87 32.24 25.21
N THR A 44 22.06 32.66 26.20
CA THR A 44 21.11 31.79 26.88
C THR A 44 20.07 31.34 25.86
N ILE A 45 20.39 30.29 25.11
CA ILE A 45 19.38 29.44 24.50
C ILE A 45 18.73 28.73 25.68
N LYS A 46 17.59 29.25 26.15
CA LYS A 46 16.69 28.48 27.02
C LYS A 46 16.41 27.18 26.27
N ALA A 47 16.90 26.07 26.80
CA ALA A 47 16.65 24.73 26.27
C ALA A 47 15.16 24.42 26.37
N GLY A 48 14.40 24.86 25.37
CA GLY A 48 13.01 24.51 25.14
C GLY A 48 12.94 23.22 24.35
N GLU A 49 12.94 22.11 25.09
CA GLU A 49 12.27 20.84 24.78
C GLU A 49 12.36 20.34 23.33
N GLN A 50 13.43 19.58 23.02
CA GLN A 50 13.31 18.59 21.95
C GLN A 50 12.32 17.52 22.43
N LYS A 51 11.10 17.54 21.90
CA LYS A 51 10.09 16.48 22.10
C LYS A 51 10.73 15.15 21.72
N ARG A 52 11.17 14.39 22.72
CA ARG A 52 11.73 13.04 22.54
C ARG A 52 10.58 12.17 22.08
N PHE A 53 10.43 11.99 20.77
CA PHE A 53 9.62 10.91 20.23
C PHE A 53 10.27 9.61 20.71
N THR A 54 9.63 8.98 21.68
CA THR A 54 9.98 7.65 22.16
C THR A 54 9.53 6.62 21.13
N ALA A 55 10.06 5.40 21.18
CA ALA A 55 9.57 4.32 20.31
C ALA A 55 8.06 4.06 20.49
N SER A 56 7.49 4.40 21.64
CA SER A 56 6.07 4.34 21.95
C SER A 56 5.24 5.41 21.23
N ASP A 57 5.86 6.50 20.80
CA ASP A 57 5.20 7.56 20.01
C ASP A 57 5.11 7.21 18.51
N LEU A 58 5.73 6.11 18.07
CA LEU A 58 5.76 5.63 16.68
C LEU A 58 4.81 4.43 16.45
N VAL A 59 3.85 4.19 17.33
CA VAL A 59 2.87 3.11 17.12
C VAL A 59 1.83 3.58 16.10
N ALA A 60 2.02 3.21 14.84
CA ALA A 60 0.95 3.27 13.85
C ALA A 60 -0.16 2.30 14.30
N GLN A 61 -1.32 2.83 14.71
CA GLN A 61 -2.50 2.00 14.91
C GLN A 61 -3.02 1.61 13.53
N ASN A 62 -2.69 0.39 13.10
CA ASN A 62 -3.19 -0.16 11.84
C ASN A 62 -4.64 -0.65 12.03
N ASN A 63 -5.58 0.29 11.99
CA ASN A 63 -7.01 0.01 12.09
C ASN A 63 -7.54 -0.39 10.70
N LEU A 64 -7.26 -1.62 10.29
CA LEU A 64 -7.74 -2.14 9.00
C LEU A 64 -9.25 -2.33 9.01
N THR A 65 -9.93 -1.75 8.02
CA THR A 65 -11.33 -2.02 7.77
C THR A 65 -11.49 -3.46 7.29
N ARG A 66 -12.33 -4.22 7.99
CA ARG A 66 -12.61 -5.61 7.64
C ARG A 66 -13.78 -5.68 6.67
N VAL A 67 -13.52 -6.18 5.46
CA VAL A 67 -14.58 -6.54 4.51
C VAL A 67 -15.13 -7.90 4.88
N THR A 68 -16.42 -7.96 5.22
CA THR A 68 -17.11 -9.17 5.68
C THR A 68 -17.86 -9.90 4.59
N GLY A 69 -18.24 -9.18 3.53
CA GLY A 69 -19.03 -9.68 2.42
C GLY A 69 -18.56 -9.09 1.10
N VAL A 70 -18.76 -9.87 0.03
CA VAL A 70 -18.52 -9.47 -1.36
C VAL A 70 -19.69 -10.00 -2.17
N GLU A 71 -20.46 -9.11 -2.77
CA GLU A 71 -21.58 -9.47 -3.63
C GLU A 71 -21.30 -8.98 -5.05
N VAL A 72 -21.46 -9.88 -6.03
CA VAL A 72 -21.30 -9.61 -7.45
C VAL A 72 -22.68 -9.69 -8.08
N ILE A 73 -23.16 -8.57 -8.61
CA ILE A 73 -24.55 -8.41 -9.08
C ILE A 73 -24.52 -7.98 -10.54
N GLN A 74 -25.08 -8.82 -11.41
CA GLN A 74 -25.33 -8.42 -12.79
C GLN A 74 -26.49 -7.41 -12.84
N THR A 75 -26.31 -6.31 -13.56
CA THR A 75 -27.38 -5.32 -13.80
C THR A 75 -27.65 -5.15 -15.29
N GLU A 76 -28.76 -4.50 -15.65
CA GLU A 76 -29.06 -4.18 -17.05
C GLU A 76 -27.97 -3.31 -17.70
N SER A 77 -27.27 -2.51 -16.89
CA SER A 77 -26.25 -1.56 -17.35
C SER A 77 -24.81 -2.08 -17.28
N GLY A 78 -24.60 -3.29 -16.76
CA GLY A 78 -23.27 -3.86 -16.57
C GLY A 78 -23.19 -4.71 -15.30
N LEU A 79 -22.26 -4.37 -14.42
CA LEU A 79 -21.94 -5.14 -13.21
C LEU A 79 -21.86 -4.22 -12.01
N GLU A 80 -22.35 -4.68 -10.87
CA GLU A 80 -22.17 -4.04 -9.57
C GLU A 80 -21.42 -5.00 -8.63
N LEU A 81 -20.47 -4.46 -7.88
CA LEU A 81 -19.72 -5.17 -6.85
C LEU A 81 -19.92 -4.42 -5.54
N VAL A 82 -20.49 -5.09 -4.56
CA VAL A 82 -20.72 -4.54 -3.22
C VAL A 82 -19.71 -5.17 -2.26
N LEU A 83 -18.96 -4.34 -1.56
CA LEU A 83 -18.06 -4.74 -0.49
C LEU A 83 -18.65 -4.28 0.83
N GLU A 84 -19.02 -5.25 1.67
CA GLU A 84 -19.65 -4.99 2.96
C GLU A 84 -18.60 -4.93 4.06
N THR A 85 -18.78 -4.01 5.00
CA THR A 85 -17.93 -3.87 6.19
C THR A 85 -18.75 -3.92 7.46
N VAL A 86 -18.09 -4.05 8.61
CA VAL A 86 -18.76 -3.97 9.91
C VAL A 86 -19.26 -2.54 10.14
N ALA A 87 -20.48 -2.40 10.65
CA ALA A 87 -21.05 -1.09 10.93
C ALA A 87 -20.14 -0.20 11.79
N GLY A 88 -19.92 1.04 11.34
CA GLY A 88 -19.03 1.99 12.01
C GLY A 88 -17.54 1.77 11.77
N SER A 89 -17.17 0.97 10.76
CA SER A 89 -15.78 0.88 10.28
C SER A 89 -15.34 2.17 9.59
N GLU A 90 -14.02 2.32 9.40
CA GLU A 90 -13.49 3.39 8.55
C GLU A 90 -13.88 3.14 7.09
N ARG A 91 -14.14 4.24 6.35
CA ARG A 91 -14.56 4.19 4.96
C ARG A 91 -13.47 3.58 4.09
N LEU A 92 -13.85 2.66 3.21
CA LEU A 92 -12.92 2.07 2.22
C LEU A 92 -12.41 3.13 1.24
N VAL A 93 -11.11 3.10 0.95
CA VAL A 93 -10.42 4.04 0.07
C VAL A 93 -9.93 3.32 -1.19
N PRO A 94 -10.69 3.35 -2.31
CA PRO A 94 -10.30 2.70 -3.54
C PRO A 94 -9.39 3.58 -4.40
N LEU A 95 -8.38 2.96 -5.02
CA LEU A 95 -7.56 3.52 -6.08
C LEU A 95 -7.76 2.71 -7.35
N ILE A 96 -8.24 3.36 -8.40
CA ILE A 96 -8.54 2.73 -9.69
C ILE A 96 -7.35 2.89 -10.63
N VAL A 97 -6.90 1.79 -11.22
CA VAL A 97 -5.78 1.69 -12.14
C VAL A 97 -6.19 0.88 -13.39
N PRO A 98 -6.35 1.54 -14.55
CA PRO A 98 -6.55 0.86 -15.82
C PRO A 98 -5.28 0.10 -16.25
N GLU A 99 -5.43 -1.18 -16.63
CA GLU A 99 -4.35 -2.07 -17.07
C GLU A 99 -4.74 -2.85 -18.34
N GLY A 100 -4.49 -2.25 -19.51
CA GLY A 100 -4.78 -2.88 -20.81
C GLY A 100 -6.28 -3.02 -21.08
N ASN A 101 -6.82 -4.25 -20.94
CA ASN A 101 -8.26 -4.55 -20.97
C ASN A 101 -8.82 -4.83 -19.55
N ASN A 102 -8.00 -4.68 -18.52
CA ASN A 102 -8.41 -4.89 -17.15
C ASN A 102 -8.56 -3.55 -16.43
N LEU A 103 -9.44 -3.52 -15.44
CA LEU A 103 -9.48 -2.48 -14.43
C LEU A 103 -9.04 -3.09 -13.10
N VAL A 104 -8.00 -2.55 -12.50
CA VAL A 104 -7.53 -2.94 -11.16
C VAL A 104 -7.95 -1.87 -10.18
N ILE A 105 -8.43 -2.29 -9.02
CA ILE A 105 -8.82 -1.39 -7.94
C ILE A 105 -8.18 -1.91 -6.66
N ASP A 106 -7.24 -1.15 -6.13
CA ASP A 106 -6.63 -1.43 -4.84
C ASP A 106 -7.39 -0.65 -3.77
N ILE A 107 -7.84 -1.35 -2.73
CA ILE A 107 -8.58 -0.78 -1.61
C ILE A 107 -7.65 -0.78 -0.42
N PHE A 108 -7.18 0.40 -0.04
CA PHE A 108 -6.19 0.56 1.03
C PHE A 108 -6.81 0.43 2.42
N ASP A 109 -5.94 0.16 3.39
CA ASP A 109 -6.27 0.03 4.81
C ASP A 109 -7.41 -0.98 5.06
N ALA A 110 -7.44 -2.06 4.28
CA ALA A 110 -8.52 -3.03 4.27
C ALA A 110 -8.04 -4.49 4.24
N THR A 111 -8.83 -5.38 4.85
CA THR A 111 -8.54 -6.82 4.86
C THR A 111 -9.81 -7.66 4.72
N LEU A 112 -9.69 -8.79 4.03
CA LEU A 112 -10.77 -9.76 3.92
C LEU A 112 -11.05 -10.44 5.27
N ALA A 113 -12.32 -10.64 5.61
CA ALA A 113 -12.71 -11.45 6.75
C ALA A 113 -12.28 -12.92 6.57
N PHE A 114 -12.12 -13.63 7.68
CA PHE A 114 -11.69 -15.03 7.66
C PHE A 114 -12.62 -15.95 6.83
N SER A 115 -13.91 -15.63 6.80
CA SER A 115 -14.95 -16.30 6.00
C SER A 115 -14.68 -16.24 4.49
N ILE A 116 -14.12 -15.12 4.02
CA ILE A 116 -13.86 -14.83 2.60
C ILE A 116 -12.36 -14.68 2.29
N ARG A 117 -11.48 -15.17 3.17
CA ARG A 117 -10.01 -14.98 3.09
C ARG A 117 -9.37 -15.52 1.80
N ASN A 118 -10.03 -16.44 1.13
CA ASN A 118 -9.56 -17.03 -0.13
C ASN A 118 -9.96 -16.18 -1.35
N GLY A 119 -10.65 -15.05 -1.13
CA GLY A 119 -11.16 -14.19 -2.18
C GLY A 119 -12.45 -14.69 -2.81
N VAL A 120 -12.89 -13.95 -3.82
CA VAL A 120 -14.05 -14.24 -4.67
C VAL A 120 -13.58 -14.19 -6.12
N THR A 121 -14.04 -15.13 -6.93
CA THR A 121 -13.78 -15.13 -8.38
C THR A 121 -15.04 -15.56 -9.11
N GLU A 122 -15.44 -14.75 -10.08
CA GLU A 122 -16.59 -15.02 -10.92
C GLU A 122 -16.21 -14.89 -12.40
N LEU A 123 -16.73 -15.80 -13.21
CA LEU A 123 -16.46 -15.88 -14.64
C LEU A 123 -17.70 -15.45 -15.42
N ASN A 124 -17.49 -14.60 -16.43
CA ASN A 124 -18.54 -14.03 -17.27
C ASN A 124 -19.73 -13.42 -16.48
N PRO A 125 -19.48 -12.57 -15.45
CA PRO A 125 -20.56 -12.08 -14.57
C PRO A 125 -21.49 -11.07 -15.26
N ALA A 126 -21.08 -10.47 -16.37
CA ALA A 126 -21.91 -9.58 -17.18
C ALA A 126 -21.40 -9.55 -18.64
N PRO A 127 -22.25 -9.19 -19.62
CA PRO A 127 -21.83 -9.02 -21.00
C PRO A 127 -20.64 -8.06 -21.15
N GLY A 128 -19.59 -8.50 -21.86
CA GLY A 128 -18.39 -7.70 -22.07
C GLY A 128 -17.41 -7.70 -20.87
N ILE A 129 -17.72 -8.41 -19.79
CA ILE A 129 -16.83 -8.67 -18.64
C ILE A 129 -16.54 -10.17 -18.57
N ASN A 130 -15.29 -10.54 -18.80
CA ASN A 130 -14.83 -11.93 -18.78
C ASN A 130 -14.69 -12.50 -17.36
N ARG A 131 -14.22 -11.69 -16.42
CA ARG A 131 -13.90 -12.16 -15.06
C ARG A 131 -13.85 -11.02 -14.05
N VAL A 132 -14.28 -11.32 -12.83
CA VAL A 132 -14.10 -10.48 -11.64
C VAL A 132 -13.35 -11.29 -10.62
N THR A 133 -12.33 -10.70 -9.99
CA THR A 133 -11.63 -11.31 -8.85
C THR A 133 -11.47 -10.29 -7.73
N VAL A 134 -11.75 -10.70 -6.50
CA VAL A 134 -11.50 -9.93 -5.28
C VAL A 134 -10.58 -10.76 -4.39
N ASN A 135 -9.37 -10.30 -4.14
CA ASN A 135 -8.36 -11.02 -3.36
C ASN A 135 -7.66 -10.09 -2.37
N GLN A 136 -6.98 -10.67 -1.38
CA GLN A 136 -6.04 -9.90 -0.57
C GLN A 136 -4.89 -9.43 -1.48
N GLY A 137 -4.64 -8.12 -1.48
CA GLY A 137 -3.52 -7.48 -2.14
C GLY A 137 -2.30 -7.35 -1.21
N GLU A 138 -1.33 -6.56 -1.65
CA GLU A 138 -0.11 -6.25 -0.88
C GLU A 138 -0.39 -5.14 0.15
N ASP A 139 0.48 -4.99 1.15
CA ASP A 139 0.47 -3.86 2.09
C ASP A 139 -0.89 -3.53 2.75
N ASN A 140 -1.62 -4.56 3.17
CA ASN A 140 -2.97 -4.45 3.76
C ASN A 140 -3.99 -3.79 2.82
N SER A 141 -3.94 -4.16 1.54
CA SER A 141 -4.96 -3.80 0.57
C SER A 141 -5.83 -4.99 0.17
N ILE A 142 -7.03 -4.71 -0.33
CA ILE A 142 -7.83 -5.67 -1.10
C ILE A 142 -7.71 -5.28 -2.57
N GLN A 143 -7.35 -6.23 -3.43
CA GLN A 143 -7.30 -6.00 -4.87
C GLN A 143 -8.54 -6.57 -5.54
N VAL A 144 -9.28 -5.70 -6.21
CA VAL A 144 -10.34 -6.04 -7.14
C VAL A 144 -9.77 -5.94 -8.56
N ARG A 145 -9.94 -6.98 -9.38
CA ARG A 145 -9.57 -6.97 -10.80
C ARG A 145 -10.76 -7.37 -11.64
N ILE A 146 -11.09 -6.51 -12.61
CA ILE A 146 -12.17 -6.70 -13.57
C ILE A 146 -11.54 -6.85 -14.95
N ALA A 147 -11.70 -8.01 -15.57
CA ALA A 147 -11.20 -8.27 -16.92
C ALA A 147 -12.33 -8.04 -17.92
N GLY A 148 -12.20 -7.03 -18.77
CA GLY A 148 -13.09 -6.84 -19.91
C GLY A 148 -12.79 -7.82 -21.05
N GLU A 149 -13.76 -8.05 -21.92
CA GLU A 149 -13.58 -8.88 -23.11
C GLU A 149 -12.66 -8.21 -24.14
N ASN A 150 -13.06 -7.03 -24.61
CA ASN A 150 -12.41 -6.34 -25.73
C ASN A 150 -11.81 -4.98 -25.35
N GLN A 151 -12.15 -4.46 -24.17
CA GLN A 151 -11.76 -3.12 -23.71
C GLN A 151 -11.80 -3.06 -22.18
N THR A 152 -11.08 -2.09 -21.60
CA THR A 152 -11.12 -1.84 -20.15
C THR A 152 -12.51 -1.32 -19.73
N PRO A 153 -13.14 -1.93 -18.72
CA PRO A 153 -14.35 -1.38 -18.11
C PRO A 153 -14.09 -0.03 -17.43
N ASN A 154 -15.09 0.84 -17.41
CA ASN A 154 -15.13 2.04 -16.58
C ASN A 154 -15.77 1.69 -15.22
N ALA A 155 -15.28 2.30 -14.14
CA ALA A 155 -15.84 2.16 -12.80
C ALA A 155 -16.39 3.48 -12.28
N GLU A 156 -17.57 3.39 -11.68
CA GLU A 156 -18.17 4.43 -10.85
C GLU A 156 -18.14 3.95 -9.40
N VAL A 157 -17.75 4.85 -8.49
CA VAL A 157 -17.53 4.53 -7.08
C VAL A 157 -18.54 5.27 -6.22
N VAL A 158 -19.31 4.51 -5.45
CA VAL A 158 -20.20 5.04 -4.44
C VAL A 158 -19.83 4.39 -3.11
N SER A 159 -19.16 5.13 -2.22
CA SER A 159 -18.92 4.64 -0.86
C SER A 159 -19.95 5.17 0.12
N GLY A 160 -20.56 4.26 0.85
CA GLY A 160 -21.40 4.55 2.00
C GLY A 160 -20.58 4.52 3.30
N ARG A 161 -21.29 4.37 4.43
CA ARG A 161 -20.68 4.29 5.76
C ARG A 161 -20.18 2.89 6.09
N ASP A 162 -20.95 1.87 5.69
CA ASP A 162 -20.70 0.48 6.07
C ASP A 162 -20.43 -0.39 4.82
N ASP A 163 -20.39 0.23 3.64
CA ASP A 163 -20.28 -0.43 2.35
C ASP A 163 -19.53 0.41 1.31
N LEU A 164 -19.00 -0.29 0.31
CA LEU A 164 -18.47 0.30 -0.93
C LEU A 164 -19.13 -0.39 -2.11
N VAL A 165 -19.84 0.38 -2.92
CA VAL A 165 -20.46 -0.07 -4.16
C VAL A 165 -19.62 0.41 -5.34
N LEU A 166 -19.20 -0.54 -6.16
CA LEU A 166 -18.45 -0.31 -7.39
C LEU A 166 -19.30 -0.75 -8.58
N THR A 167 -19.69 0.20 -9.42
CA THR A 167 -20.45 -0.06 -10.63
C THR A 167 -19.54 -0.05 -11.83
N PHE A 168 -19.52 -1.13 -12.59
CA PHE A 168 -18.70 -1.30 -13.79
C PHE A 168 -19.56 -1.27 -15.04
N ARG A 169 -19.15 -0.44 -15.99
CA ARG A 169 -19.75 -0.34 -17.32
C ARG A 169 -18.67 -0.54 -18.38
N LEU A 170 -19.07 -0.95 -19.57
CA LEU A 170 -18.11 -1.02 -20.67
C LEU A 170 -17.55 0.37 -20.96
N GLY A 171 -16.22 0.47 -21.04
CA GLY A 171 -15.56 1.69 -21.46
C GLY A 171 -16.00 2.11 -22.86
N SER A 172 -15.83 3.39 -23.18
CA SER A 172 -15.90 3.80 -24.58
C SER A 172 -14.60 3.35 -25.28
N PRO A 173 -14.67 2.78 -26.50
CA PRO A 173 -13.46 2.44 -27.22
C PRO A 173 -12.68 3.74 -27.49
N THR A 174 -11.43 3.77 -27.04
CA THR A 174 -10.49 4.82 -27.42
C THR A 174 -10.11 4.59 -28.88
N LEU A 175 -10.66 5.42 -29.78
CA LEU A 175 -10.37 5.42 -31.23
C LEU A 175 -9.03 6.09 -31.53
#